data_AF-A0A2S1CTK6-F1
#
_entry.id   AF-A0A2S1CTK6-F1
#
_cell.length_a   1.000
_cell.length_b   1.000
_cell.length_c   1.000
_cell.angle_alpha   90.00
_cell.angle_beta   90.00
_cell.angle_gamma   90.00
#
_symmetry.space_group_name_H-M   'P 1'
#
loop_
_entity.id
_entity.type
_entity.pdbx_description
1 polymer ?
#
loop_
_entity_poly.entity_id
_entity_poly.type
_entity_poly.pdbx_seq_one_letter_code
_entity_poly.pdbx_strand_id
1 'polypeptide(L)'
;MALTGALGGGRVNPVRLTLAGVALGAVLEGLTSGLSLLNPDIYDHLRFWHSGSLDIRSFAVLRATWPAVAVGALIALLLARALNTLSMGGDLATALGTRVARTQLLGLLAIALLSGAATAAVGPIAFVGLMTPHLARWLWGNDHRWMLPGTLLITPCLLLAADILGRLMVPGELRVSVVTALLGAPMLIVLVRRKLGRGQV
;
A
#
# COMPACT_ATOMS: atom_id res chain seq x y z
N MET A 1 -26.46 12.63 -11.93
CA MET A 1 -26.99 11.55 -11.07
C MET A 1 -25.96 10.93 -10.11
N ALA A 2 -24.81 11.57 -9.82
CA ALA A 2 -23.78 10.99 -8.93
C ALA A 2 -23.72 11.61 -7.51
N LEU A 3 -24.34 12.77 -7.27
CA LEU A 3 -24.24 13.48 -5.98
C LEU A 3 -25.41 13.24 -5.00
N THR A 4 -26.51 12.62 -5.41
CA THR A 4 -27.71 12.49 -4.54
C THR A 4 -27.75 11.20 -3.70
N GLY A 5 -26.80 10.27 -3.86
CA GLY A 5 -26.79 9.00 -3.14
C GLY A 5 -26.17 9.00 -1.73
N ALA A 6 -25.65 10.14 -1.25
CA ALA A 6 -24.87 10.22 -0.02
C ALA A 6 -25.70 10.13 1.28
N LEU A 7 -27.04 10.04 1.19
CA LEU A 7 -27.93 10.09 2.36
C LEU A 7 -28.60 8.74 2.70
N GLY A 8 -28.24 7.65 2.02
CA GLY A 8 -28.81 6.31 2.26
C GLY A 8 -27.86 5.36 2.99
N GLY A 9 -27.90 5.34 4.33
CA GLY A 9 -27.54 4.17 5.13
C GLY A 9 -26.05 3.83 5.30
N GLY A 10 -25.33 4.61 6.12
CA GLY A 10 -24.33 4.20 7.13
C GLY A 10 -23.16 3.23 6.83
N ARG A 11 -23.08 2.61 5.66
CA ARG A 11 -22.06 1.61 5.30
C ARG A 11 -21.28 2.09 4.08
N VAL A 12 -19.98 2.31 4.25
CA VAL A 12 -19.06 2.56 3.15
C VAL A 12 -19.07 1.31 2.27
N ASN A 13 -19.65 1.40 1.06
CA ASN A 13 -19.65 0.30 0.11
C ASN A 13 -18.23 0.16 -0.48
N PRO A 14 -17.52 -0.97 -0.25
CA PRO A 14 -16.15 -1.14 -0.71
C PRO A 14 -16.00 -0.98 -2.22
N VAL A 15 -16.97 -1.48 -3.01
CA VAL A 15 -16.94 -1.42 -4.47
C VAL A 15 -17.05 0.02 -4.96
N ARG A 16 -17.91 0.84 -4.34
CA ARG A 16 -18.03 2.26 -4.69
C ARG A 16 -16.76 3.02 -4.35
N LEU A 17 -16.14 2.71 -3.20
CA LEU A 17 -14.89 3.32 -2.78
C LEU A 17 -13.74 2.95 -3.74
N THR A 18 -13.65 1.70 -4.19
CA THR A 18 -12.64 1.28 -5.17
C THR A 18 -12.85 1.96 -6.52
N LEU A 19 -14.09 2.03 -7.01
CA LEU A 19 -14.40 2.70 -8.29
C LEU A 19 -14.10 4.21 -8.24
N ALA A 20 -14.46 4.86 -7.13
CA ALA A 20 -14.12 6.27 -6.92
C ALA A 20 -12.60 6.50 -6.92
N GLY A 21 -11.84 5.62 -6.28
CA GLY A 21 -10.37 5.66 -6.28
C GLY A 21 -9.77 5.46 -7.67
N VAL A 22 -10.27 4.50 -8.45
CA VAL A 22 -9.83 4.25 -9.83
C VAL A 22 -10.11 5.47 -10.72
N ALA A 23 -11.31 6.04 -10.64
CA ALA A 23 -11.68 7.22 -11.41
C ALA A 23 -10.80 8.43 -11.05
N LEU A 24 -10.59 8.69 -9.75
CA LEU A 24 -9.73 9.78 -9.30
C LEU A 24 -8.27 9.57 -9.72
N GLY A 25 -7.77 8.34 -9.61
CA GLY A 25 -6.43 7.96 -10.05
C GLY A 25 -6.22 8.24 -11.54
N ALA A 26 -7.16 7.82 -12.39
CA ALA A 26 -7.09 8.05 -13.85
C ALA A 26 -7.07 9.55 -14.21
N VAL A 27 -7.83 10.38 -13.50
CA VAL A 27 -7.83 11.84 -13.71
C VAL A 27 -6.47 12.44 -13.35
N LEU A 28 -5.91 12.07 -12.20
CA LEU A 28 -4.60 12.56 -11.74
C LEU A 28 -3.46 12.08 -12.64
N GLU A 29 -3.54 10.85 -13.14
CA GLU A 29 -2.59 10.29 -14.09
C GLU A 29 -2.66 11.01 -15.44
N GLY A 30 -3.87 11.32 -15.94
CA GLY A 30 -4.07 12.13 -17.14
C GLY A 30 -3.48 13.54 -17.01
N LEU A 31 -3.68 14.19 -15.87
CA LEU A 31 -3.08 15.50 -15.57
C LEU A 31 -1.55 15.43 -15.53
N THR A 32 -1.00 14.42 -14.86
CA THR A 32 0.45 14.21 -14.76
C THR A 32 1.06 13.97 -16.14
N SER A 33 0.39 13.17 -16.98
CA SER A 33 0.80 12.90 -18.35
C SER A 33 0.76 14.17 -19.21
N GLY A 34 -0.30 14.98 -19.09
CA GLY A 34 -0.40 16.27 -19.77
C GLY A 34 0.74 17.23 -19.39
N LEU A 35 1.05 17.35 -18.10
CA LEU A 35 2.18 18.18 -17.63
C LEU A 35 3.53 17.67 -18.13
N SER A 36 3.71 16.35 -18.17
CA SER A 36 4.94 15.71 -18.64
C SER A 36 5.21 15.99 -20.12
N LEU A 37 4.14 16.02 -20.94
CA LEU A 37 4.25 16.29 -22.37
C LEU A 37 4.56 17.76 -22.68
N LEU A 38 4.15 18.67 -21.80
CA LEU A 38 4.35 20.11 -21.96
C LEU A 38 5.76 20.57 -21.55
N ASN A 39 6.46 19.81 -20.71
CA ASN A 39 7.75 20.22 -20.16
C ASN A 39 8.76 19.05 -20.11
N PRO A 40 9.85 19.10 -20.90
CA PRO A 40 10.86 18.05 -20.95
C PRO A 40 11.63 17.87 -19.63
N ASP A 41 11.83 18.93 -18.84
CA ASP A 41 12.51 18.82 -17.54
C ASP A 41 11.66 18.03 -16.54
N ILE A 42 10.34 18.29 -16.52
CA ILE A 42 9.39 17.54 -15.70
C ILE A 42 9.36 16.07 -16.11
N TYR A 43 9.40 15.80 -17.42
CA TYR A 43 9.44 14.45 -17.96
C TYR A 43 10.67 13.66 -17.46
N ASP A 44 11.86 14.25 -17.51
CA ASP A 44 13.08 13.58 -17.04
C ASP A 44 13.02 13.29 -15.54
N HIS A 45 12.59 14.26 -14.73
CA HIS A 45 12.40 14.05 -13.29
C HIS A 45 11.37 12.95 -13.00
N LEU A 46 10.23 12.95 -13.70
CA LEU A 46 9.19 11.94 -13.54
C LEU A 46 9.66 10.56 -13.98
N ARG A 47 10.42 10.44 -15.06
CA ARG A 47 11.00 9.16 -15.51
C ARG A 47 11.84 8.52 -14.41
N PHE A 48 12.68 9.30 -13.73
CA PHE A 48 13.48 8.80 -12.62
C PHE A 48 12.63 8.50 -11.38
N TRP A 49 11.64 9.32 -11.05
CA TRP A 49 10.77 9.07 -9.90
C TRP A 49 9.87 7.84 -10.08
N HIS A 50 9.24 7.71 -11.26
CA HIS A 50 8.34 6.60 -11.59
C HIS A 50 9.03 5.24 -11.55
N SER A 51 10.34 5.26 -11.71
CA SER A 51 11.15 4.06 -11.67
C SER A 51 11.42 3.52 -10.26
N GLY A 52 11.03 4.23 -9.20
CA GLY A 52 11.09 3.75 -7.80
C GLY A 52 12.49 3.38 -7.30
N SER A 53 13.10 4.19 -6.44
CA SER A 53 14.46 3.95 -5.94
C SER A 53 14.62 4.28 -4.47
N LEU A 54 15.28 3.39 -3.71
CA LEU A 54 15.70 3.62 -2.32
C LEU A 54 16.88 4.60 -2.18
N ASP A 55 17.38 5.13 -3.30
CA ASP A 55 18.41 6.15 -3.32
C ASP A 55 17.83 7.49 -2.87
N ILE A 56 17.74 7.67 -1.54
CA ILE A 56 17.26 8.91 -0.92
C ILE A 56 18.32 9.99 -1.13
N ARG A 57 18.15 10.77 -2.20
CA ARG A 57 19.06 11.87 -2.57
C ARG A 57 19.14 13.00 -1.55
N SER A 58 18.18 13.11 -0.62
CA SER A 58 18.22 14.14 0.42
C SER A 58 17.52 13.76 1.74
N PHE A 59 18.16 14.10 2.86
CA PHE A 59 17.54 14.06 4.19
C PHE A 59 16.37 15.04 4.35
N ALA A 60 16.21 16.00 3.43
CA ALA A 60 15.07 16.92 3.41
C ALA A 60 13.75 16.17 3.13
N VAL A 61 13.76 15.24 2.16
CA VAL A 61 12.60 14.40 1.84
C VAL A 61 12.20 13.55 3.05
N LEU A 62 13.17 12.96 3.75
CA LEU A 62 12.91 12.16 4.94
C LEU A 62 12.27 13.01 6.07
N ARG A 63 12.79 14.21 6.33
CA ARG A 63 12.21 15.12 7.33
C ARG A 63 10.80 15.57 6.96
N ALA A 64 10.52 15.77 5.67
CA ALA A 64 9.19 16.17 5.20
C ALA A 64 8.15 15.05 5.33
N THR A 65 8.53 13.79 5.08
CA THR A 65 7.60 12.65 5.11
C THR A 65 7.48 11.99 6.47
N TRP A 66 8.48 12.12 7.34
CA TRP A 66 8.51 11.50 8.67
C TRP A 66 7.25 11.74 9.52
N PRO A 67 6.70 12.97 9.65
CA PRO A 67 5.51 13.20 10.46
C PRO A 67 4.29 12.42 9.95
N ALA A 68 4.10 12.37 8.63
CA ALA A 68 3.00 11.62 8.02
C ALA A 68 3.14 10.11 8.25
N VAL A 69 4.37 9.58 8.14
CA VAL A 69 4.67 8.17 8.44
C VAL A 69 4.40 7.86 9.90
N ALA A 70 4.87 8.69 10.84
CA ALA A 70 4.69 8.49 12.27
C ALA A 70 3.20 8.49 12.67
N VAL A 71 2.44 9.47 12.18
CA VAL A 71 0.99 9.58 12.46
C VAL A 71 0.24 8.40 11.83
N GLY A 72 0.52 8.07 10.56
CA GLY A 72 -0.12 6.95 9.87
C GLY A 72 0.15 5.61 10.56
N ALA A 73 1.40 5.37 10.98
CA ALA A 73 1.80 4.16 11.70
C ALA A 73 1.13 4.06 13.07
N LEU A 74 1.07 5.16 13.81
CA LEU A 74 0.39 5.21 15.11
C LEU A 74 -1.11 4.88 14.96
N ILE A 75 -1.79 5.49 13.99
CA ILE A 75 -3.20 5.19 13.71
C ILE A 75 -3.36 3.70 13.36
N ALA A 76 -2.53 3.15 12.47
CA ALA A 76 -2.61 1.75 12.07
C ALA A 76 -2.43 0.78 13.26
N LEU A 77 -1.45 1.03 14.13
CA LEU A 77 -1.19 0.19 15.30
C LEU A 77 -2.33 0.25 16.33
N LEU A 78 -2.89 1.45 16.58
CA LEU A 78 -4.04 1.61 17.48
C LEU A 78 -5.30 0.91 16.93
N LEU A 79 -5.43 0.82 15.61
CA LEU A 79 -6.55 0.14 14.95
C LEU A 79 -6.42 -1.39 14.93
N ALA A 80 -5.27 -1.98 15.25
CA ALA A 80 -5.01 -3.41 15.10
C ALA A 80 -6.10 -4.31 15.71
N ARG A 81 -6.58 -3.98 16.92
CA ARG A 81 -7.64 -4.73 17.60
C ARG A 81 -9.00 -4.59 16.91
N ALA A 82 -9.33 -3.40 16.44
CA ALA A 82 -10.59 -3.13 15.73
C ALA A 82 -10.58 -3.73 14.31
N LEU A 83 -9.41 -3.88 13.68
CA LEU A 83 -9.26 -4.59 12.41
C LEU A 83 -9.52 -6.09 12.55
N ASN A 84 -9.10 -6.70 13.66
CA ASN A 84 -9.43 -8.10 13.95
C ASN A 84 -10.95 -8.31 14.09
N THR A 85 -11.66 -7.45 14.82
CA THR A 85 -13.12 -7.59 14.98
C THR A 85 -13.85 -7.36 13.66
N LEU A 86 -13.41 -6.38 12.86
CA LEU A 86 -13.93 -6.15 11.51
C LEU A 86 -13.73 -7.36 10.58
N SER A 87 -12.63 -8.09 10.72
CA SER A 87 -12.35 -9.28 9.89
C SER A 87 -13.34 -10.42 10.12
N MET A 88 -14.04 -10.43 11.26
CA MET A 88 -15.08 -11.42 11.57
C MET A 88 -16.45 -11.08 10.97
N GLY A 89 -16.58 -9.91 10.34
CA GLY A 89 -17.83 -9.42 9.74
C GLY A 89 -18.34 -8.13 10.41
N GLY A 90 -19.01 -7.29 9.63
CA GLY A 90 -19.47 -5.97 10.08
C GLY A 90 -20.52 -6.03 11.19
N ASP A 91 -21.41 -7.02 11.16
CA ASP A 91 -22.45 -7.20 12.17
C ASP A 91 -21.87 -7.67 13.50
N LEU A 92 -20.97 -8.66 13.46
CA LEU A 92 -20.27 -9.14 14.66
C LEU A 92 -19.35 -8.07 15.26
N ALA A 93 -18.64 -7.30 14.41
CA ALA A 93 -17.83 -6.19 14.87
C ALA A 93 -18.65 -5.14 15.61
N THR A 94 -19.85 -4.82 15.10
CA THR A 94 -20.78 -3.88 15.74
C THR A 94 -21.30 -4.43 17.06
N ALA A 95 -21.66 -5.72 17.12
CA ALA A 95 -22.08 -6.40 18.35
C ALA A 95 -20.98 -6.41 19.43
N LEU A 96 -19.71 -6.51 19.03
CA LEU A 96 -18.54 -6.42 19.90
C LEU A 96 -18.14 -4.97 20.29
N GLY A 97 -18.98 -3.98 19.95
CA GLY A 97 -18.76 -2.56 20.30
C GLY A 97 -17.80 -1.81 19.38
N THR A 98 -17.39 -2.41 18.25
CA THR A 98 -16.51 -1.75 17.28
C THR A 98 -17.30 -0.76 16.43
N ARG A 99 -16.86 0.50 16.41
CA ARG A 99 -17.44 1.52 15.53
C ARG A 99 -16.93 1.33 14.10
N VAL A 100 -17.64 0.49 13.32
CA VAL A 100 -17.24 0.06 11.96
C VAL A 100 -16.87 1.23 11.05
N ALA A 101 -17.77 2.21 10.90
CA ALA A 101 -17.55 3.36 10.02
C ALA A 101 -16.31 4.19 10.42
N ARG A 102 -16.14 4.46 11.73
CA ARG A 102 -14.97 5.18 12.25
C ARG A 102 -13.67 4.41 11.99
N THR A 103 -13.69 3.09 12.19
CA THR A 103 -12.52 2.23 11.98
C THR A 103 -12.14 2.17 10.51
N GLN A 104 -13.12 2.09 9.60
CA GLN A 104 -12.89 2.16 8.15
C GLN A 104 -12.30 3.52 7.73
N LEU A 105 -12.83 4.62 8.26
CA LEU A 105 -12.34 5.96 7.94
C LEU A 105 -10.91 6.22 8.45
N LEU A 106 -10.63 5.83 9.69
CA LEU A 106 -9.28 5.92 10.26
C LEU A 106 -8.29 4.98 9.54
N GLY A 107 -8.73 3.79 9.15
CA GLY A 107 -7.95 2.88 8.33
C GLY A 107 -7.61 3.46 6.96
N LEU A 108 -8.59 4.07 6.29
CA LEU A 108 -8.38 4.76 5.01
C LEU A 108 -7.40 5.93 5.15
N LEU A 109 -7.51 6.72 6.22
CA LEU A 109 -6.58 7.81 6.52
C LEU A 109 -5.16 7.29 6.75
N ALA A 110 -4.99 6.22 7.53
CA ALA A 110 -3.69 5.61 7.77
C ALA A 110 -3.06 5.09 6.47
N ILE A 111 -3.85 4.40 5.63
CA ILE A 111 -3.40 3.92 4.32
C ILE A 111 -2.97 5.10 3.45
N ALA A 112 -3.79 6.15 3.34
CA ALA A 112 -3.49 7.31 2.50
C ALA A 112 -2.22 8.05 2.96
N LEU A 113 -2.03 8.24 4.26
CA LEU A 113 -0.83 8.87 4.82
C LEU A 113 0.42 8.03 4.56
N LEU A 114 0.36 6.72 4.85
CA LEU A 114 1.50 5.83 4.70
C LEU A 114 1.88 5.60 3.23
N SER A 115 0.89 5.32 2.38
CA SER A 115 1.14 5.09 0.95
C SER A 115 1.57 6.37 0.24
N GLY A 116 0.95 7.51 0.57
CA GLY A 116 1.32 8.81 0.01
C GLY A 116 2.73 9.22 0.41
N ALA A 117 3.09 9.11 1.69
CA ALA A 117 4.43 9.44 2.17
C ALA A 117 5.52 8.53 1.56
N ALA A 118 5.27 7.22 1.47
CA ALA A 118 6.21 6.28 0.87
C ALA A 118 6.40 6.57 -0.63
N THR A 119 5.30 6.78 -1.37
CA THR A 119 5.34 7.06 -2.81
C THR A 119 6.01 8.39 -3.09
N ALA A 120 5.72 9.44 -2.31
CA ALA A 120 6.38 10.74 -2.44
C ALA A 120 7.89 10.65 -2.22
N ALA A 121 8.34 9.86 -1.24
CA ALA A 121 9.75 9.77 -0.89
C ALA A 121 10.60 8.93 -1.86
N VAL A 122 10.06 7.79 -2.31
CA VAL A 122 10.84 6.72 -2.96
C VAL A 122 10.33 6.41 -4.37
N GLY A 123 9.19 6.98 -4.77
CA GLY A 123 8.49 6.61 -6.00
C GLY A 123 7.59 5.39 -5.81
N PRO A 124 6.84 4.99 -6.86
CA PRO A 124 5.94 3.86 -6.78
C PRO A 124 6.71 2.53 -6.72
N ILE A 125 6.45 1.75 -5.67
CA ILE A 125 6.98 0.39 -5.52
C ILE A 125 5.80 -0.59 -5.45
N ALA A 126 5.59 -1.33 -6.53
CA ALA A 126 4.52 -2.31 -6.63
C ALA A 126 4.86 -3.62 -5.89
N PHE A 127 3.85 -4.48 -5.69
CA PHE A 127 3.94 -5.83 -5.12
C PHE A 127 4.33 -5.96 -3.64
N VAL A 128 5.13 -5.05 -3.08
CA VAL A 128 5.55 -5.10 -1.67
C VAL A 128 4.34 -5.10 -0.73
N GLY A 129 3.34 -4.26 -1.01
CA GLY A 129 2.09 -4.21 -0.24
C GLY A 129 1.25 -5.49 -0.31
N LEU A 130 1.47 -6.35 -1.30
CA LEU A 130 0.81 -7.66 -1.40
C LEU A 130 1.66 -8.76 -0.75
N MET A 131 2.98 -8.72 -0.97
CA MET A 131 3.90 -9.75 -0.53
C MET A 131 4.16 -9.71 0.98
N THR A 132 4.46 -8.54 1.54
CA THR A 132 4.79 -8.41 2.96
C THR A 132 3.69 -8.93 3.90
N PRO A 133 2.40 -8.55 3.78
CA PRO A 133 1.39 -9.05 4.70
C PRO A 133 1.19 -10.57 4.61
N HIS A 134 1.51 -11.18 3.47
CA HIS A 134 1.44 -12.64 3.33
C HIS A 134 2.61 -13.33 4.04
N LEU A 135 3.82 -12.77 3.92
CA LEU A 135 4.99 -13.25 4.66
C LEU A 135 4.78 -13.10 6.18
N ALA A 136 4.27 -11.93 6.61
CA ALA A 136 3.95 -11.68 8.01
C ALA A 136 2.88 -12.66 8.54
N ARG A 137 1.86 -12.97 7.74
CA ARG A 137 0.84 -13.98 8.11
C ARG A 137 1.40 -15.39 8.24
N TRP A 138 2.36 -15.75 7.40
CA TRP A 138 2.98 -17.07 7.46
C TRP A 138 3.83 -17.23 8.73
N LEU A 139 4.48 -16.15 9.19
CA LEU A 139 5.35 -16.15 10.37
C LEU A 139 4.61 -15.95 11.69
N TRP A 140 3.64 -15.03 11.75
CA TRP A 140 2.97 -14.62 13.00
C TRP A 140 1.45 -14.90 13.03
N GLY A 141 0.90 -15.54 11.99
CA GLY A 141 -0.52 -15.86 11.91
C GLY A 141 -1.40 -14.67 11.50
N ASN A 142 -2.72 -14.82 11.67
CA ASN A 142 -3.72 -13.90 11.12
C ASN A 142 -4.15 -12.77 12.10
N ASP A 143 -3.46 -12.63 13.23
CA ASP A 143 -3.75 -11.57 14.20
C ASP A 143 -3.08 -10.25 13.78
N HIS A 144 -3.88 -9.21 13.52
CA HIS A 144 -3.40 -7.90 13.09
C HIS A 144 -2.48 -7.22 14.12
N ARG A 145 -2.56 -7.59 15.41
CA ARG A 145 -1.68 -7.04 16.45
C ARG A 145 -0.22 -7.46 16.29
N TRP A 146 0.02 -8.64 15.74
CA TRP A 146 1.35 -9.17 15.48
C TRP A 146 1.74 -8.99 14.01
N MET A 147 0.77 -9.13 13.12
CA MET A 147 0.98 -8.93 11.68
C MET A 147 1.42 -7.49 11.37
N LEU A 148 0.83 -6.46 11.98
CA LEU A 148 1.19 -5.06 11.66
C LEU A 148 2.62 -4.70 12.08
N PRO A 149 3.06 -4.90 13.35
CA PRO A 149 4.47 -4.73 13.72
C PRO A 149 5.40 -5.64 12.91
N GLY A 150 4.94 -6.86 12.62
CA GLY A 150 5.66 -7.80 11.78
C GLY A 150 5.94 -7.26 10.38
N THR A 151 4.94 -6.68 9.72
CA THR A 151 5.11 -6.05 8.41
C THR A 151 6.02 -4.82 8.45
N LEU A 152 6.06 -4.09 9.57
CA LEU A 152 6.95 -2.95 9.77
C LEU A 152 8.43 -3.38 9.78
N LEU A 153 8.72 -4.60 10.24
CA LEU A 153 10.08 -5.16 10.26
C LEU A 153 10.44 -5.92 8.99
N ILE A 154 9.51 -6.73 8.45
CA ILE A 154 9.76 -7.52 7.24
C ILE A 154 9.96 -6.63 6.02
N THR A 155 9.19 -5.55 5.87
CA THR A 155 9.22 -4.72 4.66
C THR A 155 10.61 -4.10 4.43
N PRO A 156 11.25 -3.43 5.40
CA PRO A 156 12.61 -2.92 5.23
C PRO A 156 13.62 -4.02 4.90
N CYS A 157 13.58 -5.16 5.58
CA CYS A 157 14.49 -6.28 5.30
C CYS A 157 14.33 -6.81 3.87
N LEU A 158 13.08 -6.95 3.42
CA LEU A 158 12.76 -7.39 2.07
C LEU A 158 13.24 -6.38 1.01
N LEU A 159 12.99 -5.09 1.24
CA LEU A 159 13.41 -4.01 0.34
C LEU A 159 14.94 -3.91 0.24
N LEU A 160 15.65 -4.03 1.38
CA LEU A 160 17.11 -4.05 1.41
C LEU A 160 17.68 -5.29 0.71
N ALA A 161 17.09 -6.47 0.94
CA ALA A 161 17.49 -7.69 0.23
C ALA A 161 17.29 -7.55 -1.29
N ALA A 162 16.18 -6.95 -1.72
CA ALA A 162 15.93 -6.66 -3.13
C ALA A 162 16.93 -5.65 -3.72
N ASP A 163 17.31 -4.61 -2.96
CA ASP A 163 18.32 -3.64 -3.37
C ASP A 163 19.69 -4.30 -3.56
N ILE A 164 20.11 -5.10 -2.58
CA ILE A 164 21.38 -5.83 -2.61
C ILE A 164 21.40 -6.79 -3.80
N LEU A 165 20.34 -7.59 -4.00
CA LEU A 165 20.25 -8.50 -5.14
C LEU A 165 20.28 -7.76 -6.48
N GLY A 166 19.61 -6.61 -6.58
CA GLY A 166 19.65 -5.77 -7.79
C GLY A 166 21.07 -5.33 -8.12
N ARG A 167 21.81 -4.84 -7.13
CA ARG A 167 23.21 -4.40 -7.27
C ARG A 167 24.18 -5.54 -7.61
N LEU A 168 23.90 -6.75 -7.12
CA LEU A 168 24.72 -7.94 -7.41
C LEU A 168 24.49 -8.49 -8.82
N MET A 169 23.26 -8.42 -9.34
CA MET A 169 22.94 -8.94 -10.68
C MET A 169 23.39 -8.00 -11.80
N VAL A 170 23.20 -6.69 -11.63
CA VAL A 170 23.68 -5.68 -12.58
C VAL A 170 24.23 -4.49 -11.80
N PRO A 171 25.56 -4.27 -11.84
CA PRO A 171 26.18 -3.15 -11.13
C PRO A 171 25.58 -1.81 -11.57
N GLY A 172 24.86 -1.14 -10.67
CA GLY A 172 24.49 0.28 -10.81
C GLY A 172 23.17 0.62 -11.53
N GLU A 173 22.51 -0.32 -12.21
CA GLU A 173 21.37 0.02 -13.08
C GLU A 173 20.02 -0.58 -12.66
N LEU A 174 20.02 -1.65 -11.85
CA LEU A 174 18.79 -2.35 -11.48
C LEU A 174 18.17 -1.76 -10.22
N ARG A 175 17.07 -1.03 -10.40
CA ARG A 175 16.31 -0.41 -9.31
C ARG A 175 15.52 -1.45 -8.52
N VAL A 176 15.34 -1.19 -7.23
CA VAL A 176 14.56 -2.01 -6.30
C VAL A 176 13.16 -2.34 -6.80
N SER A 177 12.47 -1.38 -7.41
CA SER A 177 11.11 -1.59 -7.94
C SER A 177 11.05 -2.73 -8.97
N VAL A 178 12.08 -2.85 -9.83
CA VAL A 178 12.16 -3.88 -10.86
C VAL A 178 12.42 -5.25 -10.22
N VAL A 179 13.36 -5.33 -9.27
CA VAL A 179 13.66 -6.58 -8.56
C VAL A 179 12.45 -7.06 -7.75
N THR A 180 11.81 -6.15 -7.02
CA THR A 180 10.61 -6.47 -6.24
C THR A 180 9.42 -6.87 -7.12
N ALA A 181 9.26 -6.30 -8.32
CA ALA A 181 8.25 -6.73 -9.29
C ALA A 181 8.53 -8.14 -9.83
N LEU A 182 9.80 -8.44 -10.16
CA LEU A 182 10.22 -9.77 -10.62
C LEU A 182 10.04 -10.85 -9.56
N LEU A 183 10.23 -10.53 -8.27
CA LEU A 183 9.99 -11.45 -7.16
C LEU A 183 8.50 -11.55 -6.79
N GLY A 184 7.77 -10.42 -6.88
CA GLY A 184 6.37 -10.33 -6.51
C GLY A 184 5.43 -11.01 -7.49
N ALA A 185 5.71 -10.95 -8.80
CA ALA A 185 4.88 -11.58 -9.82
C ALA A 185 4.77 -13.12 -9.68
N PRO A 186 5.86 -13.90 -9.52
CA PRO A 186 5.80 -15.33 -9.23
C PRO A 186 4.99 -15.65 -7.98
N MET A 187 5.16 -14.86 -6.92
CA MET A 187 4.47 -15.04 -5.65
C MET A 187 2.96 -14.85 -5.79
N LEU A 188 2.53 -13.85 -6.57
CA LEU A 188 1.12 -13.64 -6.91
C LEU A 188 0.55 -14.80 -7.72
N ILE A 189 1.28 -15.30 -8.72
CA ILE A 189 0.87 -16.45 -9.53
C ILE A 189 0.66 -17.69 -8.64
N VAL A 190 1.60 -17.97 -7.74
CA VAL A 190 1.49 -19.08 -6.78
C VAL A 190 0.27 -18.91 -5.88
N LEU A 191 0.00 -17.70 -5.40
CA LEU A 191 -1.13 -17.42 -4.52
C LEU A 191 -2.49 -17.66 -5.22
N VAL A 192 -2.64 -17.17 -6.44
CA VAL A 192 -3.87 -17.36 -7.25
C VAL A 192 -4.08 -18.84 -7.55
N ARG A 193 -3.02 -19.55 -7.97
CA ARG A 193 -3.08 -20.99 -8.25
C ARG A 193 -3.45 -21.81 -7.01
N ARG A 194 -2.91 -21.47 -5.83
CA ARG A 194 -3.24 -22.15 -4.56
C ARG A 194 -4.68 -21.91 -4.10
N LYS A 195 -5.28 -20.75 -4.40
CA LYS A 195 -6.69 -20.49 -4.08
C LYS A 195 -7.65 -21.26 -4.99
N LEU A 196 -7.31 -21.38 -6.28
CA LEU A 196 -8.13 -22.13 -7.24
C LEU A 196 -8.25 -23.62 -6.85
N GLY A 197 -7.18 -24.21 -6.28
CA GLY A 197 -7.19 -25.59 -5.78
C GLY A 197 -7.90 -25.82 -4.43
N ARG A 198 -8.34 -24.76 -3.73
CA ARG A 198 -9.08 -24.86 -2.45
C ARG A 198 -10.58 -24.58 -2.58
N GLY A 199 -11.05 -24.26 -3.79
CA GLY A 199 -12.47 -24.04 -4.10
C GLY A 199 -13.20 -25.27 -4.66
N GLN A 200 -12.56 -26.44 -4.63
CA GLN A 200 -13.14 -27.73 -5.05
C GLN A 200 -12.79 -28.82 -4.03
N VAL A 201 -13.34 -28.73 -2.81
CA VAL A 201 -13.62 -29.89 -1.95
C VAL A 201 -14.85 -29.56 -1.11
#